data_AF-A0A559J2L5-F1
#
_entry.id   AF-A0A559J2L5-F1
#
_cell.length_a   1.000
_cell.length_b   1.000
_cell.length_c   1.000
_cell.angle_alpha   90.00
_cell.angle_beta   90.00
_cell.angle_gamma   90.00
#
_symmetry.space_group_name_H-M   'P 1'
#
loop_
_entity.id
_entity.type
_entity.pdbx_description
1 polymer ?
#
loop_
_entity_poly.entity_id
_entity_poly.type
_entity_poly.pdbx_seq_one_letter_code
_entity_poly.pdbx_strand_id
1 'polypeptide(L)'
;MKEKLLQLLSVFGSGLTPFESNQYTPKIRDYFFRYILAMKPDSSIENLFKYELTRNDLINSTIYYIMVNDHVRSKSAIDDYLIAVNRFFDETLFNLYPNQNLVSIRPFTSLSKEIEKILIERKVELEERQTFPSINDEQYRFILSFINNDLEGSFKTKQVQIIIKLILLYGLSPERIIKLKKGSYLMDERQLEVIYSENPRRSLVLEIPFKLHKEIEAYLDELSTKKLSCDNFFVNREDKSIKHNYPNSYLKEIKKEYFAKHPIEEGNKNSFTPTGLAKFAIIRMILNGVNPSVISDLTGYMSDVLTDCQNKVNEMKGLNRNRYINHMIRGIQTYEEI
;
A
#
# COMPACT_ATOMS: atom_id res chain seq x y z
N MET A 1 -12.94 -9.41 -34.80
CA MET A 1 -12.36 -9.62 -33.45
C MET A 1 -12.48 -8.38 -32.55
N LYS A 2 -11.97 -7.22 -32.98
CA LYS A 2 -11.91 -5.97 -32.17
C LYS A 2 -13.22 -5.55 -31.50
N GLU A 3 -14.34 -5.54 -32.23
CA GLU A 3 -15.65 -5.16 -31.65
C GLU A 3 -16.09 -6.08 -30.52
N LYS A 4 -15.91 -7.39 -30.68
CA LYS A 4 -16.22 -8.37 -29.63
C LYS A 4 -15.32 -8.21 -28.40
N LEU A 5 -14.03 -7.87 -28.58
CA LEU A 5 -13.15 -7.55 -27.45
C LEU A 5 -13.65 -6.33 -26.66
N LEU A 6 -14.10 -5.28 -27.36
CA LEU A 6 -14.66 -4.09 -26.72
C LEU A 6 -15.98 -4.39 -26.00
N GLN A 7 -16.81 -5.28 -26.54
CA GLN A 7 -18.02 -5.74 -25.85
C GLN A 7 -17.69 -6.48 -24.55
N LEU A 8 -16.73 -7.42 -24.58
CA LEU A 8 -16.26 -8.13 -23.39
C LEU A 8 -15.70 -7.15 -22.34
N LEU A 9 -14.95 -6.14 -22.79
CA LEU A 9 -14.42 -5.11 -21.91
C LEU A 9 -15.51 -4.22 -21.31
N SER A 10 -16.59 -3.94 -22.07
CA SER A 10 -17.75 -3.20 -21.55
C SER A 10 -18.47 -3.99 -20.45
N VAL A 11 -18.61 -5.31 -20.62
CA VAL A 11 -19.18 -6.19 -19.60
C VAL A 11 -18.31 -6.16 -18.34
N PHE A 12 -17.00 -6.34 -18.48
CA PHE A 12 -16.05 -6.22 -17.37
C PHE A 12 -16.14 -4.86 -16.68
N GLY A 13 -16.10 -3.77 -17.44
CA GLY A 13 -16.12 -2.40 -16.93
C GLY A 13 -17.41 -2.06 -16.18
N SER A 14 -18.54 -2.70 -16.49
CA SER A 14 -19.81 -2.48 -15.78
C SER A 14 -19.81 -3.00 -14.34
N GLY A 15 -18.92 -3.96 -14.01
CA GLY A 15 -18.75 -4.51 -12.68
C GLY A 15 -17.75 -3.75 -11.80
N LEU A 16 -17.06 -2.73 -12.34
CA LEU A 16 -15.99 -2.00 -11.66
C LEU A 16 -16.45 -0.67 -11.08
N THR A 17 -15.82 -0.24 -9.99
CA THR A 17 -15.94 1.15 -9.53
C THR A 17 -15.30 2.12 -10.53
N PRO A 18 -15.64 3.42 -10.51
CA PRO A 18 -15.03 4.42 -11.40
C PRO A 18 -13.50 4.46 -11.29
N PHE A 19 -12.96 4.24 -10.09
CA PHE A 19 -11.52 4.20 -9.86
C PHE A 19 -10.87 2.99 -10.54
N GLU A 20 -11.41 1.79 -10.30
CA GLU A 20 -10.91 0.55 -10.89
C GLU A 20 -11.03 0.56 -12.42
N SER A 21 -12.13 1.08 -12.95
CA SER A 21 -12.33 1.21 -14.39
C SER A 21 -11.26 2.12 -15.03
N ASN A 22 -10.94 3.25 -14.40
CA ASN A 22 -9.86 4.14 -14.86
C ASN A 22 -8.48 3.46 -14.79
N GLN A 23 -8.27 2.52 -13.88
CA GLN A 23 -6.99 1.85 -13.70
C GLN A 23 -6.81 0.64 -14.62
N TYR A 24 -7.84 -0.19 -14.80
CA TYR A 24 -7.74 -1.49 -15.48
C TYR A 24 -8.15 -1.43 -16.95
N THR A 25 -9.24 -0.72 -17.27
CA THR A 25 -9.81 -0.68 -18.63
C THR A 25 -8.79 -0.18 -19.67
N PRO A 26 -8.01 0.90 -19.42
CA PRO A 26 -6.99 1.34 -20.37
C PRO A 26 -5.88 0.32 -20.58
N LYS A 27 -5.42 -0.37 -19.52
CA LYS A 27 -4.37 -1.40 -19.62
C LYS A 27 -4.80 -2.56 -20.51
N ILE A 28 -6.05 -2.98 -20.38
CA ILE A 28 -6.62 -4.06 -21.18
C ILE A 28 -6.86 -3.59 -22.62
N ARG A 29 -7.55 -2.45 -22.81
CA ARG A 29 -7.91 -1.94 -24.14
C ARG A 29 -6.70 -1.54 -24.98
N ASP A 30 -5.83 -0.72 -24.39
CA ASP A 30 -4.80 -0.01 -25.15
C ASP A 30 -3.52 -0.81 -25.28
N TYR A 31 -3.36 -1.88 -24.51
CA TYR A 31 -2.14 -2.69 -24.56
C TYR A 31 -2.42 -4.18 -24.72
N PHE A 32 -3.22 -4.81 -23.85
CA PHE A 32 -3.51 -6.25 -23.99
C PHE A 32 -4.23 -6.56 -25.31
N PHE A 33 -5.33 -5.88 -25.61
CA PHE A 33 -6.06 -6.09 -26.86
C PHE A 33 -5.24 -5.69 -28.10
N ARG A 34 -4.45 -4.62 -28.01
CA ARG A 34 -3.57 -4.23 -29.12
C ARG A 34 -2.51 -5.29 -29.41
N TYR A 35 -1.89 -5.84 -28.37
CA TYR A 35 -0.94 -6.94 -28.50
C TYR A 35 -1.58 -8.16 -29.16
N ILE A 36 -2.75 -8.58 -28.67
CA ILE A 36 -3.47 -9.75 -29.20
C ILE A 36 -3.90 -9.55 -30.66
N LEU A 37 -4.47 -8.39 -31.00
CA LEU A 37 -4.86 -8.08 -32.36
C LEU A 37 -3.66 -8.06 -33.33
N ALA A 38 -2.47 -7.71 -32.84
CA ALA A 38 -1.25 -7.73 -33.65
C ALA A 38 -0.66 -9.14 -33.81
N MET A 39 -0.69 -9.98 -32.76
CA MET A 39 -0.03 -11.29 -32.75
C MET A 39 -0.94 -12.44 -33.21
N LYS A 40 -2.25 -12.24 -33.15
CA LYS A 40 -3.28 -13.24 -33.46
C LYS A 40 -4.41 -12.63 -34.32
N PRO A 41 -4.11 -12.00 -35.47
CA PRO A 41 -5.11 -11.25 -36.24
C PRO A 41 -6.25 -12.11 -36.81
N ASP A 42 -5.95 -13.36 -37.15
CA ASP A 42 -6.87 -14.25 -37.86
C ASP A 42 -7.69 -15.17 -36.94
N SER A 43 -7.45 -15.13 -35.63
CA SER A 43 -8.12 -16.02 -34.68
C SER A 43 -9.58 -15.63 -34.47
N SER A 44 -10.42 -16.58 -34.07
CA SER A 44 -11.73 -16.26 -33.52
C SER A 44 -11.60 -15.94 -32.02
N ILE A 45 -12.52 -15.16 -31.45
CA ILE A 45 -12.50 -14.83 -30.00
C ILE A 45 -12.54 -16.10 -29.16
N GLU A 46 -13.37 -17.07 -29.54
CA GLU A 46 -13.50 -18.33 -28.81
C GLU A 46 -12.21 -19.14 -28.90
N ASN A 47 -11.65 -19.35 -30.10
CA ASN A 47 -10.43 -20.12 -30.26
C ASN A 47 -9.25 -19.45 -29.56
N LEU A 48 -9.16 -18.12 -29.68
CA LEU A 48 -8.13 -17.31 -29.05
C LEU A 48 -8.11 -17.53 -27.54
N PHE A 49 -9.22 -17.29 -26.85
CA PHE A 49 -9.25 -17.35 -25.38
C PHE A 49 -9.25 -18.77 -24.85
N LYS A 50 -9.87 -19.72 -25.55
CA LYS A 50 -10.03 -21.11 -25.09
C LYS A 50 -8.79 -21.97 -25.34
N TYR A 51 -8.06 -21.75 -26.44
CA TYR A 51 -7.00 -22.66 -26.89
C TYR A 51 -5.67 -21.98 -27.22
N GLU A 52 -5.68 -20.81 -27.86
CA GLU A 52 -4.46 -20.26 -28.46
C GLU A 52 -3.66 -19.36 -27.52
N LEU A 53 -4.32 -18.74 -26.53
CA LEU A 53 -3.66 -17.91 -25.53
C LEU A 53 -2.91 -18.78 -24.52
N THR A 54 -1.62 -18.48 -24.36
CA THR A 54 -0.69 -19.21 -23.51
C THR A 54 -0.04 -18.31 -22.47
N ARG A 55 0.71 -18.94 -21.55
CA ARG A 55 1.59 -18.25 -20.60
C ARG A 55 2.53 -17.24 -21.29
N ASN A 56 3.07 -17.61 -22.46
CA ASN A 56 4.00 -16.75 -23.18
C ASN A 56 3.32 -15.50 -23.75
N ASP A 57 2.03 -15.59 -24.12
CA ASP A 57 1.27 -14.42 -24.58
C ASP A 57 1.05 -13.43 -23.42
N LEU A 58 0.85 -13.90 -22.18
CA LEU A 58 0.77 -13.03 -21.01
C LEU A 58 2.10 -12.33 -20.72
N ILE A 59 3.22 -13.06 -20.79
CA ILE A 59 4.57 -12.50 -20.62
C ILE A 59 4.84 -11.44 -21.69
N ASN A 60 4.64 -11.79 -22.96
CA ASN A 60 4.94 -10.90 -24.08
C ASN A 60 4.00 -9.70 -24.15
N SER A 61 2.72 -9.85 -23.80
CA SER A 61 1.80 -8.70 -23.69
C SER A 61 2.20 -7.73 -22.59
N THR A 62 2.73 -8.23 -21.47
CA THR A 62 3.25 -7.40 -20.38
C THR A 62 4.54 -6.67 -20.79
N ILE A 63 5.45 -7.37 -21.49
CA ILE A 63 6.65 -6.73 -22.07
C ILE A 63 6.24 -5.66 -23.09
N TYR A 64 5.28 -5.95 -23.96
CA TYR A 64 4.73 -4.98 -24.92
C TYR A 64 4.17 -3.75 -24.22
N TYR A 65 3.38 -3.93 -23.16
CA TYR A 65 2.87 -2.82 -22.34
C TYR A 65 3.99 -1.93 -21.80
N ILE A 66 5.05 -2.54 -21.26
CA ILE A 66 6.17 -1.81 -20.67
C ILE A 66 6.97 -1.06 -21.74
N MET A 67 7.22 -1.69 -22.88
CA MET A 67 8.03 -1.10 -23.95
C MET A 67 7.32 -0.01 -24.75
N VAL A 68 5.99 -0.08 -24.86
CA VAL A 68 5.19 0.87 -25.67
C VAL A 68 4.59 2.01 -24.84
N ASN A 69 4.49 1.84 -23.53
CA ASN A 69 3.98 2.88 -22.65
C ASN A 69 5.11 3.76 -22.09
N ASP A 70 5.32 4.93 -22.70
CA ASP A 70 6.34 5.91 -22.29
C ASP A 70 6.16 6.42 -20.84
N HIS A 71 5.01 6.17 -20.22
CA HIS A 71 4.74 6.52 -18.82
C HIS A 71 5.14 5.44 -17.82
N VAL A 72 5.52 4.23 -18.28
CA VAL A 72 5.97 3.15 -17.40
C VAL A 72 7.44 3.36 -17.06
N ARG A 73 7.71 3.57 -15.77
CA ARG A 73 9.08 3.74 -15.27
C ARG A 73 9.46 2.76 -14.18
N SER A 74 8.50 2.11 -13.51
CA SER A 74 8.75 1.30 -12.33
C SER A 74 8.42 -0.17 -12.54
N LYS A 75 9.15 -1.06 -11.85
CA LYS A 75 8.86 -2.50 -11.75
C LYS A 75 7.43 -2.80 -11.26
N SER A 76 6.84 -1.92 -10.45
CA SER A 76 5.43 -2.04 -10.01
C SER A 76 4.42 -2.08 -11.17
N ALA A 77 4.77 -1.50 -12.32
CA ALA A 77 3.91 -1.50 -13.49
C ALA A 77 3.71 -2.91 -14.08
N ILE A 78 4.65 -3.84 -13.85
CA ILE A 78 4.51 -5.26 -14.22
C ILE A 78 3.31 -5.85 -13.49
N ASP A 79 3.29 -5.70 -12.16
CA ASP A 79 2.22 -6.25 -11.32
C ASP A 79 0.89 -5.57 -11.59
N ASP A 80 0.87 -4.24 -11.71
CA ASP A 80 -0.36 -3.48 -12.02
C ASP A 80 -1.02 -3.95 -13.32
N TYR A 81 -0.21 -4.27 -14.32
CA TYR A 81 -0.68 -4.80 -15.60
C TYR A 81 -1.21 -6.22 -15.47
N LEU A 82 -0.42 -7.11 -14.83
CA LEU A 82 -0.81 -8.51 -14.63
C LEU A 82 -2.06 -8.64 -13.77
N ILE A 83 -2.24 -7.78 -12.76
CA ILE A 83 -3.47 -7.70 -11.95
C ILE A 83 -4.66 -7.32 -12.83
N ALA A 84 -4.53 -6.28 -13.66
CA ALA A 84 -5.61 -5.85 -14.55
C ALA A 84 -6.04 -6.96 -15.50
N VAL A 85 -5.07 -7.66 -16.12
CA VAL A 85 -5.34 -8.78 -17.02
C VAL A 85 -5.91 -9.97 -16.26
N ASN A 86 -5.33 -10.36 -15.13
CA ASN A 86 -5.84 -11.48 -14.31
C ASN A 86 -7.29 -11.26 -13.90
N ARG A 87 -7.64 -10.04 -13.46
CA ARG A 87 -9.00 -9.68 -13.06
C ARG A 87 -9.99 -9.74 -14.22
N PHE A 88 -9.61 -9.26 -15.40
CA PHE A 88 -10.42 -9.41 -16.61
C PHE A 88 -10.68 -10.88 -16.97
N PHE A 89 -9.67 -11.74 -16.81
CA PHE A 89 -9.82 -13.16 -17.06
C PHE A 89 -10.73 -13.84 -16.03
N ASP A 90 -10.52 -13.57 -14.73
CA ASP A 90 -11.30 -14.17 -13.65
C ASP A 90 -12.77 -13.75 -13.68
N GLU A 91 -13.05 -12.47 -13.88
CA GLU A 91 -14.42 -11.95 -13.80
C GLU A 91 -15.21 -12.13 -15.11
N THR A 92 -14.53 -12.21 -16.26
CA THR A 92 -15.19 -12.24 -17.58
C THR A 92 -14.82 -13.48 -18.38
N LEU A 93 -13.54 -13.69 -18.67
CA LEU A 93 -13.17 -14.65 -19.72
C LEU A 93 -13.27 -16.11 -19.29
N PHE A 94 -12.87 -16.51 -18.08
CA PHE A 94 -12.89 -17.93 -17.71
C PHE A 94 -14.29 -18.52 -17.62
N ASN A 95 -15.29 -17.69 -17.30
CA ASN A 95 -16.71 -18.10 -17.31
C ASN A 95 -17.20 -18.39 -18.73
N LEU A 96 -16.71 -17.66 -19.74
CA LEU A 96 -17.14 -17.77 -21.13
C LEU A 96 -16.25 -18.74 -21.95
N TYR A 97 -14.96 -18.74 -21.66
CA TYR A 97 -13.90 -19.43 -22.42
C TYR A 97 -12.89 -20.07 -21.44
N PRO A 98 -13.23 -21.23 -20.86
CA PRO A 98 -12.35 -21.90 -19.91
C PRO A 98 -11.06 -22.37 -20.60
N ASN A 99 -9.92 -21.87 -20.14
CA ASN A 99 -8.59 -22.23 -20.65
C ASN A 99 -7.74 -22.81 -19.51
N GLN A 100 -7.63 -24.14 -19.49
CA GLN A 100 -6.94 -24.88 -18.42
C GLN A 100 -5.45 -24.50 -18.29
N ASN A 101 -4.80 -24.14 -19.40
CA ASN A 101 -3.39 -23.76 -19.41
C ASN A 101 -3.15 -22.42 -18.70
N LEU A 102 -4.13 -21.52 -18.72
CA LEU A 102 -4.05 -20.24 -18.03
C LEU A 102 -4.60 -20.32 -16.60
N VAL A 103 -5.56 -21.20 -16.35
CA VAL A 103 -6.11 -21.43 -15.00
C VAL A 103 -5.02 -21.88 -14.02
N SER A 104 -4.08 -22.72 -14.46
CA SER A 104 -3.03 -23.30 -13.62
C SER A 104 -1.91 -22.31 -13.23
N ILE A 105 -1.79 -21.18 -13.92
CA ILE A 105 -0.76 -20.16 -13.68
C ILE A 105 -1.30 -18.93 -12.92
N ARG A 106 -2.54 -19.02 -12.42
CA ARG A 106 -3.12 -17.97 -11.59
C ARG A 106 -2.48 -17.93 -10.18
N PRO A 107 -2.32 -16.74 -9.58
CA PRO A 107 -2.53 -15.43 -10.20
C PRO A 107 -1.41 -15.11 -11.20
N PHE A 108 -1.74 -14.37 -12.27
CA PHE A 108 -0.75 -14.03 -13.31
C PHE A 108 0.44 -13.22 -12.78
N THR A 109 0.33 -12.56 -11.62
CA THR A 109 1.44 -11.90 -10.92
C THR A 109 2.58 -12.85 -10.53
N SER A 110 2.35 -14.17 -10.52
CA SER A 110 3.42 -15.17 -10.40
C SER A 110 4.48 -15.07 -11.50
N LEU A 111 4.13 -14.46 -12.65
CA LEU A 111 5.02 -14.28 -13.79
C LEU A 111 5.97 -13.06 -13.66
N SER A 112 5.77 -12.19 -12.67
CA SER A 112 6.47 -10.89 -12.59
C SER A 112 8.00 -11.03 -12.57
N LYS A 113 8.54 -12.00 -11.81
CA LYS A 113 10.00 -12.23 -11.73
C LYS A 113 10.60 -12.67 -13.06
N GLU A 114 9.87 -13.46 -13.83
CA GLU A 114 10.35 -13.92 -15.14
C GLU A 114 10.32 -12.79 -16.16
N ILE A 115 9.25 -11.99 -16.15
CA ILE A 115 9.14 -10.80 -17.00
C ILE A 115 10.26 -9.80 -16.68
N GLU A 116 10.53 -9.56 -15.40
CA GLU A 116 11.63 -8.71 -14.95
C GLU A 116 12.98 -9.21 -15.47
N LYS A 117 13.25 -10.52 -15.37
CA LYS A 117 14.48 -11.11 -15.93
C LYS A 117 14.60 -10.88 -17.44
N ILE A 118 13.54 -11.08 -18.20
CA ILE A 118 13.54 -10.87 -19.65
C ILE A 118 13.77 -9.38 -19.99
N LEU A 119 13.19 -8.46 -19.22
CA LEU A 119 13.39 -7.02 -19.41
C LEU A 119 14.84 -6.61 -19.14
N ILE A 120 15.46 -7.17 -18.09
CA ILE A 120 16.88 -6.96 -17.77
C ILE A 120 17.76 -7.47 -18.92
N GLU A 121 17.49 -8.67 -19.44
CA GLU A 121 18.22 -9.23 -20.60
C GLU A 121 18.07 -8.35 -21.86
N ARG A 122 16.92 -7.66 -22.00
CA ARG A 122 16.66 -6.70 -23.08
C ARG A 122 17.17 -5.28 -22.81
N LYS A 123 17.91 -5.06 -21.72
CA LYS A 123 18.43 -3.75 -21.29
C LYS A 123 17.33 -2.70 -21.08
N VAL A 124 16.13 -3.13 -20.66
CA VAL A 124 15.06 -2.23 -20.22
C VAL A 124 15.24 -1.98 -18.74
N GLU A 125 15.71 -0.78 -18.39
CA GLU A 125 15.86 -0.37 -16.99
C GLU A 125 14.54 0.18 -16.46
N LEU A 126 13.91 -0.59 -15.56
CA LEU A 126 12.80 -0.12 -14.75
C LEU A 126 13.32 0.27 -13.37
N GLU A 127 12.88 1.42 -12.89
CA GLU A 127 13.10 1.86 -11.52
C GLU A 127 12.53 0.81 -10.55
N GLU A 128 13.30 0.52 -9.50
CA GLU A 128 12.84 -0.34 -8.40
C GLU A 128 11.46 0.10 -7.90
N ARG A 129 10.69 -0.85 -7.34
CA ARG A 129 9.40 -0.55 -6.72
C ARG A 129 9.58 0.62 -5.75
N GLN A 130 9.05 1.78 -6.12
CA GLN A 130 9.26 2.99 -5.33
C GLN A 130 8.36 2.94 -4.11
N THR A 131 8.91 2.53 -2.97
CA THR A 131 8.24 2.75 -1.70
C THR A 131 8.71 4.09 -1.12
N PHE A 132 7.79 4.85 -0.51
CA PHE A 132 8.17 6.09 0.16
C PHE A 132 9.18 5.78 1.28
N PRO A 133 10.34 6.45 1.34
CA PRO A 133 11.32 6.19 2.39
C PRO A 133 10.74 6.57 3.77
N SER A 134 11.25 5.93 4.82
CA SER A 134 10.99 6.38 6.19
C SER A 134 11.49 7.81 6.39
N ILE A 135 10.80 8.59 7.23
CA ILE A 135 11.41 9.81 7.77
C ILE A 135 12.61 9.46 8.67
N ASN A 136 13.51 10.41 8.89
CA ASN A 136 14.62 10.27 9.85
C ASN A 136 14.29 10.97 11.19
N ASP A 137 15.19 10.88 12.17
CA ASP A 137 14.99 11.46 13.52
C ASP A 137 14.90 12.99 13.53
N GLU A 138 15.58 13.65 12.62
CA GLU A 138 15.53 15.11 12.47
C GLU A 138 14.16 15.53 11.92
N GLN A 139 13.71 14.89 10.85
CA GLN A 139 12.39 15.10 10.25
C GLN A 139 11.27 14.78 11.25
N TYR A 140 11.41 13.72 12.05
CA TYR A 140 10.48 13.41 13.14
C TYR A 140 10.36 14.55 14.15
N ARG A 141 11.51 15.05 14.65
CA ARG A 141 11.55 16.17 15.61
C ARG A 141 10.95 17.43 14.99
N PHE A 142 11.23 17.69 13.73
CA PHE A 142 10.67 18.82 13.01
C PHE A 142 9.14 18.73 12.88
N ILE A 143 8.61 17.57 12.46
CA ILE A 143 7.16 17.34 12.34
C ILE A 143 6.46 17.60 13.68
N LEU A 144 7.00 17.06 14.78
CA LEU A 144 6.41 17.28 16.11
C LEU A 144 6.49 18.74 16.55
N SER A 145 7.62 19.41 16.31
CA SER A 145 7.78 20.84 16.62
C SER A 145 6.76 21.68 15.83
N PHE A 146 6.63 21.41 14.54
CA PHE A 146 5.66 22.08 13.67
C PHE A 146 4.23 21.92 14.21
N ILE A 147 3.82 20.69 14.51
CA ILE A 147 2.47 20.40 15.04
C ILE A 147 2.23 21.10 16.38
N ASN A 148 3.22 21.08 17.27
CA ASN A 148 3.06 21.66 18.62
C ASN A 148 3.04 23.20 18.61
N ASN A 149 3.57 23.84 17.57
CA ASN A 149 3.51 25.29 17.40
C ASN A 149 2.25 25.77 16.67
N ASP A 150 1.56 24.88 15.96
CA ASP A 150 0.31 25.15 15.24
C ASP A 150 -0.92 24.89 16.13
N LEU A 151 -1.03 25.68 17.22
CA LEU A 151 -2.07 25.52 18.26
C LEU A 151 -3.43 26.14 17.87
N GLU A 152 -3.45 27.13 16.96
CA GLU A 152 -4.67 27.82 16.50
C GLU A 152 -5.27 27.16 15.24
N GLY A 153 -5.06 25.85 15.09
CA GLY A 153 -5.53 25.08 13.95
C GLY A 153 -7.06 24.97 13.88
N SER A 154 -7.60 24.98 12.67
CA SER A 154 -9.00 24.62 12.40
C SER A 154 -9.35 23.23 12.96
N PHE A 155 -10.64 22.92 13.13
CA PHE A 155 -11.10 21.56 13.48
C PHE A 155 -10.45 20.47 12.62
N LYS A 156 -10.30 20.72 11.31
CA LYS A 156 -9.63 19.81 10.38
C LYS A 156 -8.15 19.66 10.73
N THR A 157 -7.47 20.76 11.08
CA THR A 157 -6.06 20.76 11.46
C THR A 157 -5.83 19.91 12.70
N LYS A 158 -6.60 20.12 13.78
CA LYS A 158 -6.54 19.29 15.01
C LYS A 158 -6.70 17.80 14.69
N GLN A 159 -7.69 17.47 13.86
CA GLN A 159 -7.93 16.11 13.41
C GLN A 159 -6.72 15.50 12.69
N VAL A 160 -6.11 16.23 11.76
CA VAL A 160 -4.94 15.79 11.00
C VAL A 160 -3.71 15.66 11.91
N GLN A 161 -3.53 16.54 12.88
CA GLN A 161 -2.45 16.46 13.87
C GLN A 161 -2.54 15.19 14.72
N ILE A 162 -3.75 14.85 15.21
CA ILE A 162 -3.99 13.59 15.94
C ILE A 162 -3.68 12.38 15.04
N ILE A 163 -4.16 12.39 13.79
CA ILE A 163 -3.87 11.34 12.81
C ILE A 163 -2.36 11.14 12.63
N ILE A 164 -1.60 12.23 12.42
CA ILE A 164 -0.15 12.16 12.25
C ILE A 164 0.52 11.61 13.52
N LYS A 165 0.10 12.02 14.70
CA LYS A 165 0.64 11.52 15.98
C LYS A 165 0.36 10.02 16.15
N LEU A 166 -0.82 9.54 15.79
CA LEU A 166 -1.15 8.09 15.82
C LEU A 166 -0.30 7.29 14.82
N ILE A 167 -0.07 7.82 13.61
CA ILE A 167 0.82 7.19 12.62
C ILE A 167 2.26 7.12 13.17
N LEU A 168 2.78 8.22 13.71
CA LEU A 168 4.14 8.28 14.24
C LEU A 168 4.35 7.39 15.48
N LEU A 169 3.29 7.17 16.26
CA LEU A 169 3.35 6.38 17.48
C LEU A 169 3.19 4.87 17.21
N TYR A 170 2.19 4.49 16.40
CA TYR A 170 1.82 3.08 16.21
C TYR A 170 1.98 2.56 14.78
N GLY A 171 2.41 3.39 13.84
CA GLY A 171 2.60 2.99 12.45
C GLY A 171 1.31 2.62 11.72
N LEU A 172 0.14 3.10 12.17
CA LEU A 172 -1.15 2.75 11.57
C LEU A 172 -1.21 3.18 10.09
N SER A 173 -1.70 2.29 9.22
CA SER A 173 -1.94 2.62 7.82
C SER A 173 -3.12 3.61 7.67
N PRO A 174 -3.21 4.35 6.55
CA PRO A 174 -4.38 5.17 6.26
C PRO A 174 -5.69 4.39 6.32
N GLU A 175 -5.71 3.15 5.85
CA GLU A 175 -6.88 2.27 5.87
C GLU A 175 -7.32 1.93 7.30
N ARG A 176 -6.36 1.73 8.22
CA ARG A 176 -6.66 1.52 9.65
C ARG A 176 -7.34 2.73 10.25
N ILE A 177 -6.77 3.91 10.02
CA ILE A 177 -7.22 5.18 10.60
C ILE A 177 -8.65 5.51 10.14
N ILE A 178 -8.95 5.32 8.85
CA ILE A 178 -10.28 5.54 8.27
C ILE A 178 -11.35 4.68 8.94
N LYS A 179 -10.99 3.45 9.34
CA LYS A 179 -11.92 2.46 9.90
C LYS A 179 -12.17 2.63 11.40
N LEU A 180 -11.39 3.46 12.10
CA LEU A 180 -11.59 3.71 13.53
C LEU A 180 -12.99 4.27 13.79
N LYS A 181 -13.63 3.76 14.83
CA LYS A 181 -14.95 4.20 15.30
C LYS A 181 -14.81 5.03 16.57
N LYS A 182 -15.79 5.89 16.85
CA LYS A 182 -15.84 6.66 18.10
C LYS A 182 -15.79 5.72 19.32
N GLY A 183 -16.56 4.63 19.27
CA GLY A 183 -16.57 3.61 20.31
C GLY A 183 -15.26 2.82 20.46
N SER A 184 -14.31 2.94 19.54
CA SER A 184 -12.99 2.29 19.67
C SER A 184 -12.07 3.01 20.64
N TYR A 185 -12.41 4.22 21.10
CA TYR A 185 -11.60 4.95 22.06
C TYR A 185 -12.21 4.89 23.46
N LEU A 186 -11.48 4.24 24.36
CA LEU A 186 -11.83 4.09 25.77
C LEU A 186 -11.27 5.30 26.52
N MET A 187 -12.10 6.34 26.65
CA MET A 187 -11.71 7.65 27.20
C MET A 187 -11.11 7.53 28.61
N ASP A 188 -11.80 6.82 29.51
CA ASP A 188 -11.42 6.70 30.92
C ASP A 188 -10.12 5.91 31.11
N GLU A 189 -9.88 4.92 30.24
CA GLU A 189 -8.71 4.06 30.27
C GLU A 189 -7.54 4.66 29.48
N ARG A 190 -7.79 5.70 28.68
CA ARG A 190 -6.85 6.32 27.73
C ARG A 190 -6.30 5.30 26.74
N GLN A 191 -7.19 4.47 26.22
CA GLN A 191 -6.84 3.37 25.35
C GLN A 191 -7.57 3.45 24.00
N LEU A 192 -6.87 3.06 22.94
CA LEU A 192 -7.42 2.96 21.59
C LEU A 192 -7.47 1.49 21.18
N GLU A 193 -8.66 1.00 20.90
CA GLU A 193 -8.90 -0.34 20.37
C GLU A 193 -8.72 -0.35 18.85
N VAL A 194 -7.86 -1.24 18.35
CA VAL A 194 -7.60 -1.44 16.92
C VAL A 194 -7.90 -2.88 16.57
N ILE A 195 -8.93 -3.09 15.74
CA ILE A 195 -9.35 -4.41 15.28
C ILE A 195 -8.30 -4.97 14.31
N TYR A 196 -8.02 -6.28 14.38
CA TYR A 196 -7.08 -6.97 13.48
C TYR A 196 -7.56 -6.94 12.03
N SER A 197 -6.63 -6.98 11.07
CA SER A 197 -6.98 -6.95 9.63
C SER A 197 -7.65 -8.25 9.21
N GLU A 198 -7.08 -9.36 9.65
CA GLU A 198 -7.48 -10.70 9.20
C GLU A 198 -8.60 -11.30 10.07
N ASN A 199 -8.80 -10.76 11.29
CA ASN A 199 -9.78 -11.30 12.22
C ASN A 199 -10.55 -10.17 12.96
N PRO A 200 -11.76 -9.83 12.50
CA PRO A 200 -12.58 -8.79 13.12
C PRO A 200 -12.99 -9.06 14.57
N ARG A 201 -12.83 -10.31 15.06
CA ARG A 201 -13.15 -10.70 16.44
C ARG A 201 -11.97 -10.49 17.40
N ARG A 202 -10.81 -10.07 16.90
CA ARG A 202 -9.64 -9.77 17.71
C ARG A 202 -9.30 -8.29 17.58
N SER A 203 -8.90 -7.70 18.69
CA SER A 203 -8.45 -6.33 18.77
C SER A 203 -7.19 -6.21 19.61
N LEU A 204 -6.39 -5.20 19.30
CA LEU A 204 -5.29 -4.72 20.12
C LEU A 204 -5.76 -3.48 20.86
N VAL A 205 -5.43 -3.39 22.13
CA VAL A 205 -5.72 -2.22 22.96
C VAL A 205 -4.42 -1.47 23.18
N LEU A 206 -4.38 -0.21 22.76
CA LEU A 206 -3.17 0.60 22.69
C LEU A 206 -3.26 1.75 23.71
N GLU A 207 -2.28 1.82 24.61
CA GLU A 207 -2.19 2.93 25.57
C GLU A 207 -1.80 4.24 24.90
N ILE A 208 -2.60 5.28 25.10
CA ILE A 208 -2.41 6.60 24.49
C ILE A 208 -1.67 7.52 25.46
N PRO A 209 -0.54 8.14 25.07
CA PRO A 209 0.18 9.08 25.91
C PRO A 209 -0.70 10.24 26.39
N PHE A 210 -0.51 10.67 27.63
CA PHE A 210 -1.38 11.65 28.28
C PHE A 210 -1.60 12.94 27.47
N LYS A 211 -0.55 13.49 26.85
CA LYS A 211 -0.67 14.70 26.01
C LYS A 211 -1.59 14.46 24.80
N LEU A 212 -1.45 13.32 24.11
CA LEU A 212 -2.29 12.97 22.97
C LEU A 212 -3.72 12.66 23.41
N HIS A 213 -3.90 12.03 24.58
CA HIS A 213 -5.23 11.83 25.17
C HIS A 213 -5.98 13.16 25.36
N LYS A 214 -5.31 14.19 25.90
CA LYS A 214 -5.93 15.52 26.08
C LYS A 214 -6.33 16.18 24.76
N GLU A 215 -5.53 15.98 23.71
CA GLU A 215 -5.86 16.47 22.36
C GLU A 215 -7.05 15.71 21.75
N ILE A 216 -7.10 14.39 21.96
CA ILE A 216 -8.23 13.55 21.51
C ILE A 216 -9.51 13.92 22.25
N GLU A 217 -9.45 14.11 23.57
CA GLU A 217 -10.57 14.53 24.40
C GLU A 217 -11.16 15.85 23.90
N ALA A 218 -10.33 16.88 23.73
CA ALA A 218 -10.77 18.17 23.20
C ALA A 218 -11.36 18.06 21.77
N TYR A 219 -10.80 17.17 20.94
CA TYR A 219 -11.32 16.89 19.60
C TYR A 219 -12.71 16.23 19.64
N LEU A 220 -12.89 15.22 20.50
CA LEU A 220 -14.16 14.50 20.64
C LEU A 220 -15.26 15.39 21.24
N ASP A 221 -14.90 16.27 22.18
CA ASP A 221 -15.81 17.28 22.70
C ASP A 221 -16.29 18.21 21.58
N GLU A 222 -15.37 18.76 20.78
CA GLU A 222 -15.71 19.61 19.63
C GLU A 222 -16.54 18.85 18.59
N LEU A 223 -16.25 17.57 18.35
CA LEU A 223 -16.99 16.69 17.45
C LEU A 223 -18.42 16.44 17.94
N SER A 224 -18.62 16.27 19.25
CA SER A 224 -19.93 16.03 19.86
C SER A 224 -20.88 17.22 19.68
N THR A 225 -20.36 18.45 19.79
CA THR A 225 -21.15 19.68 19.61
C THR A 225 -21.70 19.86 18.20
N LYS A 226 -21.07 19.22 17.20
CA LYS A 226 -21.49 19.31 15.78
C LYS A 226 -22.72 18.45 15.46
N LYS A 227 -23.20 17.58 16.36
CA LYS A 227 -24.37 16.68 16.19
C LYS A 227 -24.27 15.77 14.94
N LEU A 228 -23.10 15.17 14.73
CA LEU A 228 -22.85 14.34 13.56
C LEU A 228 -23.44 12.93 13.72
N SER A 229 -24.10 12.42 12.67
CA SER A 229 -24.71 11.08 12.65
C SER A 229 -23.70 9.94 12.40
N CYS A 230 -22.48 10.27 11.97
CA CYS A 230 -21.46 9.28 11.62
C CYS A 230 -20.74 8.72 12.85
N ASP A 231 -20.57 7.39 12.88
CA ASP A 231 -19.86 6.65 13.94
C ASP A 231 -18.33 6.60 13.73
N ASN A 232 -17.82 7.14 12.62
CA ASN A 232 -16.39 7.17 12.38
C ASN A 232 -15.68 8.12 13.37
N PHE A 233 -14.49 7.70 13.82
CA PHE A 233 -13.64 8.49 14.71
C PHE A 233 -13.19 9.79 14.04
N PHE A 234 -12.90 9.72 12.74
CA PHE A 234 -12.45 10.84 11.91
C PHE A 234 -13.45 11.12 10.77
N VAL A 235 -13.79 12.39 10.57
CA VAL A 235 -14.82 12.84 9.62
C VAL A 235 -14.38 14.02 8.78
N ASN A 236 -14.89 14.07 7.54
CA ASN A 236 -14.72 15.21 6.63
C ASN A 236 -15.79 16.30 6.89
N ARG A 237 -15.82 17.35 6.03
CA ARG A 237 -16.77 18.47 6.14
C ARG A 237 -18.22 18.10 5.82
N GLU A 238 -18.46 16.94 5.21
CA GLU A 238 -19.79 16.42 4.86
C GLU A 238 -20.24 15.34 5.85
N ASP A 239 -19.58 15.23 7.00
CA ASP A 239 -19.84 14.23 8.04
C ASP A 239 -19.72 12.77 7.57
N LYS A 240 -18.88 12.56 6.55
CA LYS A 240 -18.52 11.24 6.04
C LYS A 240 -17.11 10.87 6.49
N SER A 241 -16.80 9.58 6.35
CA SER A 241 -15.44 9.07 6.56
C SER A 241 -14.41 9.88 5.78
N ILE A 242 -13.26 10.14 6.41
CA ILE A 242 -12.11 10.72 5.72
C ILE A 242 -11.57 9.77 4.63
N LYS A 243 -10.86 10.33 3.64
CA LYS A 243 -10.21 9.59 2.55
C LYS A 243 -8.75 9.27 2.91
N HIS A 244 -8.13 8.31 2.23
CA HIS A 244 -6.72 7.90 2.45
C HIS A 244 -5.70 9.04 2.36
N ASN A 245 -6.00 10.07 1.57
CA ASN A 245 -5.14 11.22 1.35
C ASN A 245 -5.41 12.40 2.29
N TYR A 246 -6.24 12.22 3.32
CA TYR A 246 -6.65 13.30 4.23
C TYR A 246 -5.49 14.08 4.87
N PRO A 247 -4.40 13.44 5.38
CA PRO A 247 -3.27 14.17 5.94
C PRO A 247 -2.33 14.78 4.90
N ASN A 248 -2.47 14.45 3.61
CA ASN A 248 -1.46 14.78 2.58
C ASN A 248 -1.29 16.29 2.38
N SER A 249 -2.35 17.10 2.51
CA SER A 249 -2.22 18.55 2.34
C SER A 249 -1.35 19.15 3.46
N TYR A 250 -1.58 18.73 4.70
CA TYR A 250 -0.84 19.21 5.86
C TYR A 250 0.60 18.68 5.85
N LEU A 251 0.82 17.42 5.47
CA LEU A 251 2.17 16.89 5.30
C LEU A 251 2.96 17.62 4.20
N LYS A 252 2.30 18.12 3.13
CA LYS A 252 2.93 18.96 2.12
C LYS A 252 3.34 20.33 2.68
N GLU A 253 2.55 20.91 3.57
CA GLU A 253 2.89 22.17 4.26
C GLU A 253 4.11 21.97 5.17
N ILE A 254 4.10 20.94 6.01
CA ILE A 254 5.25 20.59 6.86
C ILE A 254 6.50 20.35 6.00
N LYS A 255 6.37 19.59 4.92
CA LYS A 255 7.45 19.33 3.97
C LYS A 255 8.03 20.63 3.42
N LYS A 256 7.18 21.54 2.96
CA LYS A 256 7.59 22.83 2.39
C LYS A 256 8.38 23.65 3.40
N GLU A 257 7.89 23.72 4.65
CA GLU A 257 8.59 24.42 5.72
C GLU A 257 9.92 23.78 6.12
N TYR A 258 9.98 22.45 6.15
CA TYR A 258 11.22 21.73 6.43
C TYR A 258 12.30 22.07 5.39
N PHE A 259 11.96 21.95 4.10
CA PHE A 259 12.90 22.20 3.01
C PHE A 259 13.19 23.68 2.75
N ALA A 260 12.39 24.60 3.31
CA ALA A 260 12.76 26.01 3.35
C ALA A 260 13.96 26.27 4.29
N LYS A 261 14.18 25.39 5.27
CA LYS A 261 15.25 25.50 6.28
C LYS A 261 16.41 24.52 6.03
N HIS A 262 16.17 23.49 5.22
CA HIS A 262 17.14 22.43 4.91
C HIS A 262 17.16 22.24 3.39
N PRO A 263 18.28 22.53 2.69
CA PRO A 263 18.37 22.36 1.25
C PRO A 263 18.00 20.93 0.84
N ILE A 264 17.26 20.79 -0.27
CA ILE A 264 16.96 19.48 -0.83
C ILE A 264 18.26 18.88 -1.36
N GLU A 265 18.68 17.76 -0.78
CA GLU A 265 19.71 16.92 -1.40
C GLU A 265 19.15 16.31 -2.69
N GLU A 266 19.88 16.44 -3.80
CA GLU A 266 19.49 15.84 -5.08
C GLU A 266 19.20 14.35 -4.93
N GLY A 267 18.07 13.90 -5.47
CA GLY A 267 17.65 12.49 -5.42
C GLY A 267 16.87 12.06 -4.16
N ASN A 268 16.64 12.96 -3.20
CA ASN A 268 15.95 12.57 -1.97
C ASN A 268 14.44 12.34 -2.20
N LYS A 269 14.00 11.09 -2.08
CA LYS A 269 12.61 10.67 -2.28
C LYS A 269 11.70 11.25 -1.19
N ASN A 270 10.42 11.45 -1.50
CA ASN A 270 9.48 12.09 -0.57
C ASN A 270 9.16 11.22 0.66
N SER A 271 9.78 11.50 1.81
CA SER A 271 9.50 10.83 3.10
C SER A 271 8.27 11.38 3.84
N PHE A 272 7.86 12.62 3.56
CA PHE A 272 6.69 13.28 4.18
C PHE A 272 5.37 12.77 3.60
N THR A 273 5.09 11.49 3.83
CA THR A 273 3.87 10.78 3.45
C THR A 273 3.38 9.93 4.62
N PRO A 274 2.08 9.55 4.68
CA PRO A 274 1.58 8.65 5.72
C PRO A 274 2.41 7.36 5.83
N THR A 275 2.79 6.77 4.68
CA THR A 275 3.64 5.58 4.63
C THR A 275 5.05 5.85 5.17
N GLY A 276 5.69 6.97 4.80
CA GLY A 276 7.01 7.32 5.32
C GLY A 276 7.04 7.57 6.82
N LEU A 277 5.97 8.18 7.36
CA LEU A 277 5.76 8.33 8.80
C LEU A 277 5.53 6.98 9.49
N ALA A 278 4.71 6.10 8.91
CA ALA A 278 4.43 4.79 9.48
C ALA A 278 5.67 3.89 9.51
N LYS A 279 6.49 3.91 8.44
CA LYS A 279 7.75 3.18 8.38
C LYS A 279 8.71 3.58 9.50
N PHE A 280 8.73 4.86 9.91
CA PHE A 280 9.54 5.31 11.04
C PHE A 280 9.14 4.62 12.35
N ALA A 281 7.83 4.54 12.63
CA ALA A 281 7.30 3.83 13.79
C ALA A 281 7.62 2.33 13.72
N ILE A 282 7.39 1.71 12.56
CA ILE A 282 7.66 0.28 12.33
C ILE A 282 9.14 -0.06 12.53
N ILE A 283 10.05 0.73 11.96
CA ILE A 283 11.50 0.54 12.13
C ILE A 283 11.86 0.58 13.62
N ARG A 284 11.30 1.52 14.38
CA ARG A 284 11.51 1.59 15.84
C ARG A 284 10.94 0.38 16.56
N MET A 285 9.77 -0.12 16.19
CA MET A 285 9.22 -1.36 16.77
C MET A 285 10.13 -2.56 16.52
N ILE A 286 10.61 -2.75 15.29
CA ILE A 286 11.55 -3.83 14.92
C ILE A 286 12.87 -3.68 15.69
N LEU A 287 13.40 -2.46 15.81
CA LEU A 287 14.61 -2.18 16.60
C LEU A 287 14.44 -2.58 18.07
N ASN A 288 13.25 -2.36 18.63
CA ASN A 288 12.86 -2.75 19.99
C ASN A 288 12.41 -4.22 20.13
N GLY A 289 12.50 -5.02 19.06
CA GLY A 289 12.24 -6.47 19.12
C GLY A 289 10.76 -6.86 19.07
N VAL A 290 9.86 -5.97 18.64
CA VAL A 290 8.45 -6.35 18.42
C VAL A 290 8.36 -7.32 17.25
N ASN A 291 7.58 -8.39 17.42
CA ASN A 291 7.44 -9.44 16.40
C ASN A 291 6.80 -8.88 15.12
N PRO A 292 7.37 -9.14 13.92
CA PRO A 292 6.81 -8.68 12.64
C PRO A 292 5.34 -9.05 12.41
N SER A 293 4.85 -10.20 12.89
CA SER A 293 3.43 -10.57 12.77
C SER A 293 2.55 -9.63 13.58
N VAL A 294 2.94 -9.32 14.82
CA VAL A 294 2.24 -8.37 15.70
C VAL A 294 2.27 -6.97 15.11
N ILE A 295 3.39 -6.56 14.49
CA ILE A 295 3.47 -5.27 13.77
C ILE A 295 2.50 -5.27 12.59
N SER A 296 2.40 -6.34 11.81
CA SER A 296 1.46 -6.44 10.69
C SER A 296 0.01 -6.31 11.17
N ASP A 297 -0.33 -7.05 12.23
CA ASP A 297 -1.66 -7.02 12.86
C ASP A 297 -2.01 -5.62 13.38
N LEU A 298 -1.07 -4.94 14.03
CA LEU A 298 -1.27 -3.58 14.53
C LEU A 298 -1.44 -2.57 13.38
N THR A 299 -0.44 -2.51 12.51
CA THR A 299 -0.28 -1.43 11.54
C THR A 299 -1.20 -1.56 10.34
N GLY A 300 -1.61 -2.78 9.99
CA GLY A 300 -2.35 -3.09 8.77
C GLY A 300 -1.48 -3.10 7.50
N TYR A 301 -0.15 -2.96 7.63
CA TYR A 301 0.76 -3.08 6.49
C TYR A 301 1.11 -4.53 6.19
N MET A 302 1.14 -4.84 4.88
CA MET A 302 1.48 -6.15 4.33
C MET A 302 3.00 -6.37 4.24
N SER A 303 3.38 -7.57 3.81
CA SER A 303 4.77 -8.03 3.70
C SER A 303 5.73 -7.05 3.04
N ASP A 304 5.32 -6.33 2.01
CA ASP A 304 6.22 -5.49 1.20
C ASP A 304 6.79 -4.31 2.01
N VAL A 305 5.94 -3.62 2.78
CA VAL A 305 6.38 -2.49 3.63
C VAL A 305 7.18 -2.98 4.83
N LEU A 306 6.77 -4.11 5.42
CA LEU A 306 7.48 -4.71 6.56
C LEU A 306 8.87 -5.23 6.13
N THR A 307 8.98 -5.84 4.96
CA THR A 307 10.25 -6.31 4.39
C THR A 307 11.20 -5.14 4.15
N ASP A 308 10.70 -4.04 3.60
CA ASP A 308 11.48 -2.82 3.42
C ASP A 308 12.00 -2.26 4.76
N CYS A 309 11.14 -2.18 5.78
CA CYS A 309 11.55 -1.75 7.12
C CYS A 309 12.58 -2.70 7.77
N GLN A 310 12.40 -4.01 7.61
CA GLN A 310 13.31 -5.01 8.14
C GLN A 310 14.68 -4.93 7.46
N ASN A 311 14.72 -4.73 6.13
CA ASN A 311 15.97 -4.52 5.41
C ASN A 311 16.69 -3.27 5.94
N LYS A 312 15.96 -2.18 6.18
CA LYS A 312 16.54 -0.97 6.76
C LYS A 312 17.14 -1.22 8.15
N VAL A 313 16.46 -1.97 9.00
CA VAL A 313 16.99 -2.34 10.32
C VAL A 313 18.22 -3.25 10.21
N ASN A 314 18.22 -4.20 9.26
CA ASN A 314 19.37 -5.08 9.03
C ASN A 314 20.61 -4.29 8.60
N GLU A 315 20.44 -3.28 7.74
CA GLU A 315 21.50 -2.32 7.37
C GLU A 315 22.01 -1.57 8.61
N MET A 316 21.11 -1.00 9.41
CA MET A 316 21.47 -0.25 10.63
C MET A 316 22.22 -1.09 11.67
N LYS A 317 21.86 -2.37 11.81
CA LYS A 317 22.51 -3.30 12.76
C LYS A 317 23.80 -3.93 12.20
N GLY A 318 24.14 -3.70 10.92
CA GLY A 318 25.27 -4.38 10.27
C GLY A 318 25.14 -5.91 10.33
N LEU A 319 23.91 -6.43 10.22
CA LEU A 319 23.60 -7.81 10.57
C LEU A 319 24.27 -8.81 9.62
N ASN A 320 25.25 -9.55 10.12
CA ASN A 320 25.79 -10.71 9.42
C ASN A 320 24.81 -11.89 9.53
N ARG A 321 24.04 -12.12 8.46
CA ARG A 321 23.00 -13.16 8.41
C ARG A 321 23.51 -14.55 8.78
N ASN A 322 24.71 -14.91 8.32
CA ASN A 322 25.29 -16.23 8.62
C ASN A 322 25.58 -16.38 10.11
N ARG A 323 26.16 -15.35 10.75
CA ARG A 323 26.43 -15.38 12.20
C ARG A 323 25.12 -15.39 13.00
N TYR A 324 24.14 -14.59 12.60
CA TYR A 324 22.85 -14.50 13.26
C TYR A 324 22.09 -15.84 13.21
N ILE A 325 21.94 -16.42 12.02
CA ILE A 325 21.22 -17.69 11.84
C ILE A 325 21.90 -18.81 12.63
N ASN A 326 23.23 -18.94 12.56
CA ASN A 326 23.94 -19.96 13.33
C ASN A 326 23.79 -19.78 14.85
N HIS A 327 23.80 -18.54 15.34
CA HIS A 327 23.55 -18.26 16.76
C HIS A 327 22.12 -18.64 17.17
N MET A 328 21.11 -18.27 16.38
CA MET A 328 19.71 -18.59 16.69
C MET A 328 19.42 -20.09 16.63
N ILE A 329 19.95 -20.78 15.61
CA ILE A 329 19.78 -22.23 15.45
C ILE A 329 20.46 -22.99 16.60
N ARG A 330 21.68 -22.61 17.00
CA ARG A 330 22.36 -23.19 18.17
C ARG A 330 21.60 -22.98 19.48
N GLY A 331 20.82 -21.90 19.56
CA GLY A 331 19.96 -21.62 20.71
C GLY A 331 18.67 -22.45 20.77
N ILE A 332 18.37 -23.25 19.74
CA ILE A 332 17.22 -24.15 19.75
C ILE A 332 17.57 -25.36 20.62
N GLN A 333 16.71 -25.69 21.58
CA GLN A 333 16.94 -26.76 22.55
C GLN A 333 17.30 -28.10 21.88
N THR A 334 16.67 -28.41 20.75
CA THR A 334 16.90 -29.65 19.99
C THR A 334 18.19 -29.65 19.16
N TYR A 335 18.96 -28.56 19.15
CA TYR A 335 20.16 -28.46 18.31
C TYR A 335 21.25 -29.44 18.76
N GLU A 336 21.41 -29.62 20.07
CA GLU A 336 22.38 -30.56 20.66
C GLU A 336 21.85 -32.01 20.72
N GLU A 337 20.58 -32.22 20.36
CA GLU A 337 19.93 -33.55 20.36
C GLU A 337 20.08 -34.27 19.01
N ILE A 338 20.58 -33.57 17.97
CA ILE A 338 20.86 -34.10 16.62
C ILE A 338 22.37 -34.28 16.49
#